data_AF-A0ABD5JSE2-F1
#
_entry.id   AF-A0ABD5JSE2-F1
#
_cell.length_a   1.000
_cell.length_b   1.000
_cell.length_c   1.000
_cell.angle_alpha   90.00
_cell.angle_beta   90.00
_cell.angle_gamma   90.00
#
_symmetry.space_group_name_H-M   'P 1'
#
loop_
_entity.id
_entity.type
_entity.pdbx_description
1 polymer ?
#
loop_
_entity_poly.entity_id
_entity_poly.type
_entity_poly.pdbx_seq_one_letter_code
_entity_poly.pdbx_strand_id
1 'polypeptide(L)'
;MPFSRDYYFGRFKADELARLQQAYIQSCAAIGCCPITSPLKDELVREIIQIYECGVSQPEKIAELMKQIESVKHRADQAQTLDQFAVIHSKTA
;
A
#
# COMPACT_ATOMS: atom_id res chain seq x y z
N MET A 1 7.20 13.75 6.02
CA MET A 1 7.00 12.80 4.91
C MET A 1 7.12 11.38 5.45
N PRO A 2 6.46 10.37 4.86
CA PRO A 2 6.46 9.01 5.41
C PRO A 2 7.85 8.37 5.43
N PHE A 3 8.66 8.54 4.39
CA PHE A 3 10.05 8.06 4.35
C PHE A 3 11.02 9.16 4.81
N SER A 4 10.97 9.47 6.10
CA SER A 4 11.87 10.47 6.70
C SER A 4 13.20 9.84 7.10
N ARG A 5 14.29 10.59 6.89
CA ARG A 5 15.65 10.19 7.27
C ARG A 5 15.75 9.83 8.75
N ASP A 6 15.13 10.60 9.64
CA ASP A 6 15.19 10.37 11.09
C ASP A 6 14.56 9.04 11.52
N TYR A 7 13.51 8.60 10.83
CA TYR A 7 12.79 7.37 11.17
C TYR A 7 13.45 6.12 10.59
N TYR A 8 14.07 6.25 9.41
CA TYR A 8 14.68 5.13 8.68
C TYR A 8 16.21 5.18 8.66
N PHE A 9 16.81 5.99 9.55
CA PHE A 9 18.25 6.12 9.67
C PHE A 9 18.92 4.76 9.90
N GLY A 10 19.96 4.45 9.13
CA GLY A 10 20.69 3.18 9.24
C GLY A 10 20.02 1.96 8.60
N ARG A 11 18.72 2.03 8.25
CA ARG A 11 18.03 0.96 7.51
C ARG A 11 18.19 1.11 5.99
N PHE A 12 18.11 2.34 5.50
CA PHE A 12 18.21 2.66 4.09
C PHE A 12 19.23 3.78 3.87
N LYS A 13 19.95 3.75 2.74
CA LYS A 13 20.80 4.85 2.29
C LYS A 13 19.95 6.04 1.86
N ALA A 14 20.54 7.23 1.81
CA ALA A 14 19.84 8.45 1.39
C ALA A 14 19.19 8.31 0.00
N ASP A 15 19.89 7.70 -0.96
CA ASP A 15 19.36 7.47 -2.32
C ASP A 15 18.21 6.47 -2.35
N GLU A 16 18.25 5.46 -1.47
CA GLU A 16 17.18 4.48 -1.33
C GLU A 16 15.94 5.11 -0.71
N LEU A 17 16.13 5.96 0.31
CA LEU A 17 15.04 6.74 0.89
C LEU A 17 14.40 7.68 -0.12
N ALA A 18 15.20 8.35 -0.95
CA ALA A 18 14.67 9.19 -2.02
C ALA A 18 13.82 8.38 -3.01
N ARG A 19 14.26 7.19 -3.41
CA ARG A 19 13.49 6.28 -4.27
C ARG A 19 12.20 5.80 -3.62
N LEU A 20 12.24 5.39 -2.36
CA LEU A 20 11.05 4.95 -1.61
C LEU A 20 10.04 6.09 -1.42
N GLN A 21 10.54 7.30 -1.13
CA GLN A 21 9.70 8.49 -1.02
C GLN A 21 9.04 8.85 -2.37
N GLN A 22 9.77 8.70 -3.48
CA GLN A 22 9.22 8.90 -4.82
C GLN A 22 8.17 7.84 -5.16
N ALA A 23 8.45 6.56 -4.86
CA ALA A 23 7.50 5.46 -5.03
C ALA A 23 6.20 5.70 -4.26
N TYR A 24 6.30 6.22 -3.04
CA TYR A 24 5.15 6.60 -2.23
C TYR A 24 4.29 7.68 -2.88
N ILE A 25 4.91 8.77 -3.33
CA ILE A 25 4.19 9.88 -3.98
C ILE A 25 3.49 9.38 -5.25
N GLN A 26 4.19 8.58 -6.07
CA GLN A 26 3.61 8.01 -7.29
C GLN A 26 2.47 7.03 -6.98
N SER A 27 2.61 6.19 -5.96
CA SER A 27 1.56 5.26 -5.52
C SER A 27 0.32 6.02 -5.04
N CYS A 28 0.51 7.09 -4.25
CA CYS A 28 -0.59 7.95 -3.81
C CYS A 28 -1.31 8.58 -5.00
N ALA A 29 -0.57 9.09 -5.99
CA ALA A 29 -1.16 9.64 -7.20
C ALA A 29 -1.92 8.58 -8.03
N ALA A 30 -1.38 7.36 -8.13
CA ALA A 30 -1.98 6.26 -8.90
C ALA A 30 -3.28 5.71 -8.29
N ILE A 31 -3.37 5.71 -6.96
CA ILE A 31 -4.52 5.22 -6.19
C ILE A 31 -5.52 6.36 -5.89
N GLY A 32 -5.10 7.62 -6.03
CA GLY A 32 -5.94 8.79 -5.76
C GLY A 32 -6.06 9.12 -4.26
N CYS A 33 -5.06 8.75 -3.46
CA CYS A 33 -5.06 9.01 -2.02
C CYS A 33 -4.13 10.16 -1.63
N CYS A 34 -4.46 10.87 -0.55
CA CYS A 34 -3.65 12.00 -0.09
C CYS A 34 -2.39 11.53 0.66
N PRO A 35 -1.18 11.93 0.25
CA PRO A 35 0.09 11.44 0.83
C PRO A 35 0.36 11.90 2.28
N ILE A 36 -0.47 12.80 2.82
CA ILE A 36 -0.29 13.41 4.14
C ILE A 36 -1.40 12.98 5.10
N THR A 37 -2.64 13.02 4.63
CA THR A 37 -3.85 12.86 5.47
C THR A 37 -4.56 11.52 5.27
N SER A 38 -4.18 10.73 4.26
CA SER A 38 -4.85 9.46 4.02
C SER A 38 -4.63 8.50 5.19
N PRO A 39 -5.68 7.83 5.69
CA PRO A 39 -5.54 6.79 6.71
C PRO A 39 -4.73 5.59 6.20
N LEU A 40 -4.67 5.39 4.88
CA LEU A 40 -3.89 4.33 4.23
C LEU A 40 -2.37 4.59 4.24
N LYS A 41 -1.91 5.76 4.72
CA LYS A 41 -0.49 6.14 4.68
C LYS A 41 0.43 5.04 5.19
N ASP A 42 0.16 4.53 6.39
CA ASP A 42 1.07 3.58 7.05
C ASP A 42 1.04 2.20 6.39
N GLU A 43 -0.09 1.81 5.82
CA GLU A 43 -0.22 0.58 5.05
C GLU A 43 0.54 0.67 3.73
N LEU A 44 0.36 1.76 2.97
CA LEU A 44 1.09 2.01 1.72
C LEU A 44 2.60 2.01 1.95
N VAL A 45 3.07 2.61 3.04
CA VAL A 45 4.50 2.62 3.40
C VAL A 45 5.03 1.20 3.61
N ARG A 46 4.29 0.36 4.33
CA ARG A 46 4.71 -1.03 4.59
C ARG A 46 4.77 -1.84 3.30
N GLU A 47 3.76 -1.71 2.43
CA GLU A 47 3.74 -2.44 1.16
C GLU A 47 4.85 -2.00 0.22
N ILE A 48 5.12 -0.70 0.13
CA ILE A 48 6.24 -0.17 -0.67
C ILE A 48 7.57 -0.73 -0.19
N ILE A 49 7.79 -0.80 1.14
CA ILE A 49 9.00 -1.41 1.71
C ILE A 49 9.08 -2.88 1.34
N GLN A 50 7.97 -3.61 1.46
CA GLN A 50 7.94 -5.04 1.17
C GLN A 50 8.24 -5.33 -0.31
N ILE A 51 7.65 -4.57 -1.24
CA ILE A 51 7.93 -4.67 -2.68
C ILE A 51 9.41 -4.37 -2.96
N TYR A 52 9.97 -3.35 -2.29
CA TYR A 52 11.39 -3.00 -2.41
C TYR A 52 12.31 -4.11 -1.92
N GLU A 53 12.00 -4.72 -0.76
CA GLU A 53 12.75 -5.84 -0.19
C GLU A 53 12.68 -7.11 -1.04
N CYS A 54 11.63 -7.26 -1.86
CA CYS A 54 11.55 -8.30 -2.90
C CYS A 54 12.41 -8.02 -4.14
N GLY A 55 13.14 -6.89 -4.17
CA GLY A 55 14.10 -6.54 -5.23
C GLY A 55 13.61 -5.53 -6.26
N VAL A 56 12.36 -5.05 -6.16
CA VAL A 56 11.81 -4.05 -7.08
C VAL A 56 12.14 -2.65 -6.57
N SER A 57 13.11 -2.01 -7.20
CA SER A 57 13.68 -0.73 -6.73
C SER A 57 13.29 0.49 -7.56
N GLN A 58 12.56 0.30 -8.66
CA GLN A 58 12.11 1.39 -9.55
C GLN A 58 10.79 1.98 -9.04
N PRO A 59 10.71 3.29 -8.72
CA PRO A 59 9.51 3.92 -8.18
C PRO A 59 8.24 3.67 -9.00
N GLU A 60 8.37 3.71 -10.32
CA GLU A 60 7.26 3.57 -11.28
C GLU A 60 6.68 2.15 -11.22
N LYS A 61 7.54 1.14 -11.13
CA LYS A 61 7.13 -0.26 -11.00
C LYS A 61 6.48 -0.54 -9.65
N ILE A 62 7.01 0.05 -8.57
CA ILE A 62 6.41 -0.06 -7.25
C ILE A 62 4.99 0.54 -7.29
N ALA A 63 4.82 1.73 -7.86
CA ALA A 63 3.51 2.37 -7.97
C ALA A 63 2.51 1.55 -8.81
N GLU A 64 2.97 0.93 -9.89
CA GLU A 64 2.15 0.02 -10.69
C GLU A 64 1.70 -1.21 -9.89
N LEU A 65 2.61 -1.84 -9.15
CA LEU A 65 2.29 -2.98 -8.28
C LEU A 65 1.33 -2.56 -7.15
N MET A 66 1.54 -1.41 -6.53
CA MET A 66 0.64 -0.85 -5.52
C MET A 66 -0.79 -0.68 -6.05
N LYS A 67 -0.94 -0.17 -7.28
CA LYS A 67 -2.25 -0.04 -7.92
C LYS A 67 -2.93 -1.40 -8.15
N GLN A 68 -2.16 -2.42 -8.52
CA GLN A 68 -2.67 -3.78 -8.68
C GLN A 68 -3.09 -4.39 -7.34
N ILE A 69 -2.28 -4.20 -6.29
CA ILE A 69 -2.59 -4.65 -4.93
C ILE A 69 -3.90 -4.03 -4.44
N GLU A 70 -4.07 -2.71 -4.59
CA GLU A 70 -5.30 -2.02 -4.18
C GLU A 70 -6.52 -2.55 -4.96
N SER A 71 -6.36 -2.81 -6.26
CA SER A 71 -7.43 -3.37 -7.10
C SER A 71 -7.85 -4.77 -6.63
N VAL A 72 -6.91 -5.58 -6.15
CA VAL A 72 -7.18 -6.92 -5.60
C VAL A 72 -7.80 -6.82 -4.20
N LYS A 73 -7.30 -5.92 -3.34
CA LYS A 73 -7.86 -5.68 -2.00
C LYS A 73 -9.31 -5.24 -2.05
N HIS A 74 -9.62 -4.27 -2.90
CA HIS A 74 -10.99 -3.80 -3.09
C HIS A 74 -11.93 -4.91 -3.60
N ARG A 75 -11.41 -5.89 -4.35
CA ARG A 75 -12.16 -7.09 -4.76
C ARG A 75 -12.31 -8.09 -3.61
N ALA A 76 -11.27 -8.31 -2.82
CA ALA A 76 -11.29 -9.21 -1.68
C ALA A 76 -12.25 -8.74 -0.58
N ASP A 77 -12.27 -7.44 -0.29
CA ASP A 77 -13.18 -6.81 0.68
C ASP A 77 -14.65 -6.97 0.26
N GLN A 78 -14.94 -6.82 -1.04
CA GLN A 78 -16.26 -7.10 -1.62
C GLN A 78 -16.64 -8.58 -1.56
N ALA A 79 -15.69 -9.51 -1.77
CA ALA A 79 -15.94 -10.94 -1.70
C ALA A 79 -16.23 -11.40 -0.26
N GLN A 80 -15.50 -10.86 0.74
CA GLN A 80 -15.73 -11.16 2.16
C GLN A 80 -17.04 -10.56 2.68
N THR A 81 -17.43 -9.38 2.18
CA THR A 81 -18.73 -8.77 2.52
C THR A 81 -19.90 -9.66 2.08
N LEU A 82 -19.85 -10.25 0.88
CA LEU A 82 -20.92 -11.12 0.38
C LEU A 82 -21.02 -12.45 1.15
N ASP A 83 -19.91 -13.01 1.62
CA ASP A 83 -19.89 -14.24 2.41
C ASP A 83 -20.50 -14.04 3.81
N GLN A 84 -20.29 -12.86 4.42
CA GLN A 84 -20.85 -12.53 5.73
C GLN A 84 -22.38 -12.37 5.72
N PHE A 85 -22.98 -11.95 4.59
CA PHE A 85 -24.43 -11.92 4.43
C PHE A 85 -25.06 -13.31 4.20
N ALA A 86 -24.29 -14.28 3.67
CA ALA A 86 -24.78 -15.65 3.47
C ALA A 86 -24.91 -16.45 4.78
N VAL A 87 -24.11 -16.12 5.80
CA VAL A 87 -24.14 -16.82 7.11
C VAL A 87 -25.34 -16.43 7.97
N ILE A 88 -25.88 -15.20 7.81
CA ILE A 88 -26.95 -14.69 8.69
C ILE A 88 -28.33 -15.28 8.35
N HIS A 89 -28.56 -15.76 7.12
CA HIS A 89 -29.86 -16.31 6.70
C HIS A 89 -30.10 -17.79 7.06
N SER A 90 -29.14 -18.47 7.69
CA SER A 90 -29.22 -19.92 7.95
C SER A 90 -29.76 -20.30 9.34
N LYS A 91 -30.25 -19.34 10.14
CA LYS A 91 -30.74 -19.62 11.51
C LYS A 91 -32.19 -19.18 11.74
N THR A 92 -33.10 -19.69 10.93
CA THR A 92 -34.51 -19.87 11.31
C THR A 92 -35.12 -20.97 10.45
N ALA A 93 -35.04 -22.21 10.92
CA ALA A 93 -35.96 -23.31 10.63
C ALA A 93 -35.82 -24.36 11.74
#